data_AF-A0A7C1FVX0-F1
#
_entry.id   AF-A0A7C1FVX0-F1
#
_cell.length_a   1.000
_cell.length_b   1.000
_cell.length_c   1.000
_cell.angle_alpha   90.00
_cell.angle_beta   90.00
_cell.angle_gamma   90.00
#
_symmetry.space_group_name_H-M   'P 1'
#
loop_
_entity.id
_entity.type
_entity.pdbx_description
1 polymer ?
#
loop_
_entity_poly.entity_id
_entity_poly.type
_entity_poly.pdbx_seq_one_letter_code
_entity_poly.pdbx_strand_id
1 'polypeptide(L)'
;MLGRQGSKLRRALLWGDVRGRGLGMWAYALNRITGIGLVVYLYLHLIVLSLLAQGASGWDAFIALAKTPLFLALDVILLVGLLIHGLNGLRITLNALNIGVAAQKQLFVVVIGLVILLGLTGAVRIFTQ
;
A
#
# COMPACT_ATOMS: atom_id res chain seq x y z
N MET A 1 -5.41 -42.78 9.97
CA MET A 1 -5.53 -41.37 10.43
C MET A 1 -4.40 -40.49 9.86
N LEU A 2 -4.16 -40.47 8.55
CA LEU A 2 -3.12 -39.65 7.90
C LEU A 2 -3.76 -38.85 6.76
N GLY A 3 -3.99 -37.55 6.95
CA GLY A 3 -4.59 -36.72 5.89
C GLY A 3 -4.79 -35.22 6.19
N ARG A 4 -4.47 -34.72 7.39
CA ARG A 4 -4.80 -33.34 7.79
C ARG A 4 -3.67 -32.31 7.62
N GLN A 5 -2.41 -32.74 7.50
CA GLN A 5 -1.23 -31.85 7.52
C GLN A 5 -0.96 -31.12 6.19
N GLY A 6 -1.19 -31.75 5.03
CA GLY A 6 -1.04 -31.09 3.71
C GLY A 6 -2.00 -29.90 3.49
N SER A 7 -3.02 -29.75 4.33
CA SER A 7 -4.07 -28.73 4.19
C SER A 7 -3.69 -27.35 4.74
N LYS A 8 -2.74 -27.25 5.68
CA LYS A 8 -2.35 -25.97 6.29
C LYS A 8 -1.36 -25.23 5.39
N LEU A 9 -0.33 -25.93 4.93
CA LEU A 9 0.67 -25.42 3.97
C LEU A 9 0.00 -24.98 2.66
N ARG A 10 -0.90 -25.80 2.11
CA ARG A 10 -1.64 -25.45 0.90
C ARG A 10 -2.58 -24.25 1.11
N ARG A 11 -3.24 -24.12 2.28
CA ARG A 11 -4.04 -22.92 2.60
C ARG A 11 -3.20 -21.66 2.78
N ALA A 12 -2.03 -21.79 3.40
CA ALA A 12 -1.09 -20.68 3.53
C ALA A 12 -0.57 -20.21 2.16
N LEU A 13 -0.26 -21.14 1.26
CA LEU A 13 0.15 -20.82 -0.11
C LEU A 13 -1.00 -20.18 -0.92
N LEU A 14 -2.24 -20.64 -0.72
CA LEU A 14 -3.43 -20.11 -1.40
C LEU A 14 -3.96 -18.78 -0.82
N TRP A 15 -3.42 -18.33 0.31
CA TRP A 15 -3.85 -17.09 0.99
C TRP A 15 -3.65 -15.84 0.13
N GLY A 16 -2.59 -15.82 -0.69
CA GLY A 16 -2.30 -14.76 -1.64
C GLY A 16 -2.53 -15.14 -3.11
N ASP A 17 -3.06 -16.34 -3.38
CA ASP A 17 -3.28 -16.77 -4.77
C ASP A 17 -4.49 -16.06 -5.38
N VAL A 18 -4.18 -15.10 -6.25
CA VAL A 18 -5.11 -14.26 -7.02
C VAL A 18 -5.41 -14.82 -8.41
N ARG A 19 -4.70 -15.89 -8.85
CA ARG A 19 -4.84 -16.45 -10.19
C ARG A 19 -6.23 -17.07 -10.36
N GLY A 20 -6.92 -16.69 -11.43
CA GLY A 20 -8.29 -17.15 -11.71
C GLY A 20 -9.36 -16.66 -10.73
N ARG A 21 -9.06 -15.66 -9.89
CA ARG A 21 -9.98 -15.12 -8.88
C ARG A 21 -10.50 -13.73 -9.26
N GLY A 22 -11.70 -13.40 -8.77
CA GLY A 22 -12.35 -12.11 -9.06
C GLY A 22 -11.67 -10.91 -8.38
N LEU A 23 -12.09 -9.70 -8.77
CA LEU A 23 -11.55 -8.41 -8.30
C LEU A 23 -11.46 -8.27 -6.76
N GLY A 24 -12.38 -8.91 -6.02
CA GLY A 24 -12.35 -8.90 -4.56
C GLY A 24 -11.10 -9.56 -3.96
N MET A 25 -10.57 -10.62 -4.58
CA MET A 25 -9.34 -11.27 -4.11
C MET A 25 -8.10 -10.42 -4.40
N TRP A 26 -8.09 -9.70 -5.52
CA TRP A 26 -7.04 -8.72 -5.82
C TRP A 26 -7.05 -7.57 -4.81
N ALA A 27 -8.22 -6.99 -4.53
CA ALA A 27 -8.36 -5.94 -3.52
C ALA A 27 -7.92 -6.40 -2.11
N TYR A 28 -8.20 -7.66 -1.77
CA TYR A 28 -7.73 -8.28 -0.53
C TYR A 28 -6.21 -8.42 -0.49
N ALA A 29 -5.61 -9.02 -1.52
CA ALA A 29 -4.17 -9.26 -1.59
C ALA A 29 -3.39 -7.95 -1.58
N LEU A 30 -3.79 -6.98 -2.41
CA LEU A 30 -3.18 -5.66 -2.48
C LEU A 30 -3.19 -4.96 -1.12
N ASN A 31 -4.32 -4.94 -0.42
CA ASN A 31 -4.42 -4.30 0.89
C ASN A 31 -3.43 -4.85 1.93
N ARG A 32 -3.17 -6.16 1.88
CA ARG A 32 -2.22 -6.81 2.80
C ARG A 32 -0.78 -6.54 2.40
N ILE A 33 -0.47 -6.66 1.12
CA ILE A 33 0.87 -6.39 0.58
C ILE A 33 1.26 -4.94 0.87
N THR A 34 0.38 -3.98 0.58
CA THR A 34 0.64 -2.56 0.88
C THR A 34 0.74 -2.32 2.38
N GLY A 35 -0.08 -2.96 3.22
CA GLY A 35 0.04 -2.86 4.67
C GLY A 35 1.40 -3.32 5.20
N ILE A 36 1.88 -4.48 4.73
CA ILE A 36 3.22 -4.97 5.09
C ILE A 36 4.30 -4.01 4.58
N GLY A 37 4.18 -3.53 3.34
CA GLY A 37 5.09 -2.54 2.76
C GLY A 37 5.15 -1.24 3.56
N LEU A 38 3.99 -0.73 4.03
CA LEU A 38 3.89 0.48 4.84
C LEU A 38 4.51 0.31 6.22
N VAL A 39 4.42 -0.87 6.83
CA VAL A 39 5.11 -1.17 8.10
C VAL A 39 6.62 -1.14 7.89
N VAL A 40 7.13 -1.78 6.83
CA VAL A 40 8.57 -1.72 6.50
C VAL A 40 9.00 -0.28 6.24
N TYR A 41 8.23 0.45 5.44
CA TYR A 41 8.46 1.87 5.18
C TYR A 41 8.50 2.68 6.47
N LEU A 42 7.59 2.45 7.42
CA LEU A 42 7.56 3.19 8.69
C LEU A 42 8.89 3.04 9.45
N TYR A 43 9.45 1.84 9.53
CA TYR A 43 10.76 1.64 10.16
C TYR A 43 11.88 2.37 9.40
N LEU A 44 11.91 2.25 8.07
CA LEU A 44 12.89 2.98 7.24
C LEU A 44 12.75 4.50 7.41
N HIS A 45 11.52 5.00 7.48
CA HIS A 45 11.20 6.41 7.66
C HIS A 45 11.71 6.93 9.00
N LEU A 46 11.52 6.17 10.09
CA LEU A 46 12.06 6.52 11.40
C LEU A 46 13.60 6.54 11.41
N ILE A 47 14.25 5.60 10.71
CA ILE A 47 15.71 5.61 10.53
C ILE A 47 16.16 6.87 9.79
N VAL A 48 15.49 7.24 8.69
CA VAL A 48 15.80 8.47 7.95
C VAL A 48 15.60 9.71 8.81
N LEU A 49 14.51 9.80 9.57
CA LEU A 49 14.27 10.92 10.49
C LEU A 49 15.36 11.03 11.57
N SER A 50 15.98 9.91 11.98
CA SER A 50 17.11 9.96 12.92
C SER A 50 18.33 10.72 12.38
N LEU A 51 18.47 10.87 11.05
CA LEU A 51 19.55 11.65 10.44
C LEU A 51 19.47 13.14 10.80
N LEU A 52 18.29 13.66 11.14
CA LEU A 52 18.14 15.03 11.64
C LEU A 52 18.96 15.27 12.92
N ALA A 53 19.13 14.24 13.76
CA ALA A 53 19.94 14.34 14.97
C ALA A 53 21.45 14.45 14.68
N GLN A 54 21.88 14.16 13.44
CA GLN A 54 23.27 14.27 13.00
C GLN A 54 23.60 15.66 12.42
N GLY A 55 22.63 16.58 12.39
CA GLY A 55 22.79 17.92 11.85
C GLY A 55 22.80 17.95 10.32
N ALA A 56 23.25 19.09 9.77
CA ALA A 56 23.18 19.36 8.33
C ALA A 56 23.92 18.31 7.48
N SER A 57 25.07 17.81 7.94
CA SER A 57 25.88 16.85 7.17
C SER A 57 25.15 15.53 6.91
N GLY A 58 24.40 15.01 7.89
CA GLY A 58 23.60 13.79 7.71
C GLY A 58 22.33 14.03 6.90
N TRP A 59 21.67 15.18 7.13
CA TRP A 59 20.42 15.52 6.46
C TRP A 59 20.59 15.88 4.97
N ASP A 60 21.59 16.71 4.64
CA ASP A 60 21.80 17.19 3.27
C ASP A 60 22.18 16.06 2.31
N ALA A 61 22.95 15.08 2.79
CA ALA A 61 23.28 13.87 2.04
C ALA A 61 22.02 13.05 1.71
N PHE A 62 21.09 12.91 2.66
CA PHE A 62 19.82 12.24 2.43
C PHE A 62 18.95 13.02 1.43
N ILE A 63 18.86 14.35 1.55
CA ILE A 63 18.10 15.18 0.60
C ILE A 63 18.64 15.02 -0.83
N ALA A 64 19.96 14.96 -1.00
CA ALA A 64 20.56 14.72 -2.31
C ALA A 64 20.13 13.36 -2.90
N LEU A 65 20.10 12.30 -2.08
CA LEU A 65 19.62 10.99 -2.48
C LEU A 65 18.11 10.98 -2.79
N ALA A 66 17.29 11.62 -1.95
CA ALA A 66 15.84 11.67 -2.08
C ALA A 66 15.36 12.39 -3.34
N LYS A 67 16.19 13.27 -3.91
CA LYS A 67 15.93 13.96 -5.18
C LYS A 67 16.33 13.16 -6.42
N THR A 68 16.95 11.99 -6.26
CA THR A 68 17.30 11.16 -7.43
C THR A 68 16.04 10.58 -8.08
N PRO A 69 16.00 10.39 -9.41
CA PRO A 69 14.83 9.85 -10.09
C PRO A 69 14.35 8.50 -9.55
N LEU A 70 15.28 7.66 -9.08
CA LEU A 70 14.95 6.38 -8.46
C LEU A 70 14.17 6.58 -7.15
N PHE A 71 14.60 7.50 -6.30
CA PHE A 71 13.94 7.75 -5.02
C PHE A 71 12.57 8.42 -5.22
N LEU A 72 12.45 9.33 -6.18
CA LEU A 72 11.17 9.90 -6.59
C LEU A 72 10.20 8.82 -7.09
N ALA A 73 10.68 7.83 -7.84
CA ALA A 73 9.86 6.69 -8.25
C ALA A 73 9.40 5.84 -7.04
N LEU A 74 10.25 5.66 -6.03
CA LEU A 74 9.88 5.00 -4.78
C LEU A 74 8.82 5.81 -4.01
N ASP A 75 8.90 7.13 -4.00
CA ASP A 75 7.88 8.01 -3.40
C ASP A 75 6.52 7.85 -4.10
N VAL A 76 6.50 7.70 -5.43
CA VAL A 76 5.26 7.41 -6.18
C VAL A 76 4.70 6.04 -5.79
N ILE A 77 5.54 5.00 -5.72
CA ILE A 77 5.12 3.66 -5.30
C ILE A 77 4.55 3.69 -3.88
N LEU A 78 5.21 4.40 -2.97
CA LEU A 78 4.76 4.60 -1.60
C LEU A 78 3.40 5.31 -1.55
N LEU A 79 3.24 6.41 -2.30
CA LEU A 79 1.99 7.17 -2.38
C LEU A 79 0.83 6.27 -2.84
N VAL A 80 1.02 5.54 -3.94
CA VAL A 80 0.00 4.64 -4.47
C VAL A 80 -0.31 3.51 -3.47
N GLY A 81 0.72 2.94 -2.84
CA GLY A 81 0.57 1.93 -1.79
C GLY A 81 -0.25 2.44 -0.59
N LEU A 82 0.03 3.66 -0.14
CA LEU A 82 -0.69 4.34 0.94
C LEU A 82 -2.16 4.59 0.57
N LEU A 83 -2.42 5.11 -0.63
CA LEU A 83 -3.78 5.36 -1.12
C LEU A 83 -4.59 4.06 -1.21
N ILE A 84 -4.01 3.00 -1.80
CA ILE A 84 -4.66 1.70 -1.88
C ILE A 84 -4.95 1.17 -0.48
N HIS A 85 -3.98 1.16 0.44
CA HIS A 85 -4.16 0.63 1.79
C HIS A 85 -5.21 1.40 2.58
N GLY A 86 -5.10 2.73 2.62
CA GLY A 86 -5.98 3.59 3.39
C GLY A 86 -7.41 3.57 2.88
N LEU A 87 -7.62 3.78 1.57
CA LEU A 87 -8.95 3.89 0.99
C LEU A 87 -9.67 2.53 0.94
N ASN A 88 -8.96 1.45 0.61
CA ASN A 88 -9.54 0.11 0.63
C ASN A 88 -9.80 -0.37 2.06
N GLY A 89 -8.93 -0.04 3.02
CA GLY A 89 -9.16 -0.24 4.45
C GLY A 89 -10.44 0.46 4.92
N LEU A 90 -10.61 1.74 4.56
CA LEU A 90 -11.83 2.50 4.87
C LEU A 90 -13.09 1.84 4.27
N ARG A 91 -13.04 1.39 3.01
CA ARG A 91 -14.15 0.64 2.39
C ARG A 91 -14.51 -0.61 3.21
N ILE A 92 -13.51 -1.38 3.64
CA ILE A 92 -13.71 -2.58 4.45
C ILE A 92 -14.34 -2.23 5.79
N THR A 93 -13.87 -1.16 6.46
CA THR A 93 -14.45 -0.66 7.71
C THR A 93 -15.91 -0.27 7.54
N LEU A 94 -16.26 0.48 6.49
CA LEU A 94 -17.65 0.86 6.20
C LEU A 94 -18.55 -0.37 5.97
N ASN A 95 -18.05 -1.39 5.29
CA ASN A 95 -18.77 -2.65 5.11
C ASN A 95 -18.93 -3.40 6.45
N ALA A 96 -17.89 -3.43 7.29
CA ALA A 96 -17.92 -4.09 8.58
C ALA A 96 -18.90 -3.43 9.57
N LEU A 97 -19.08 -2.11 9.47
CA LEU A 97 -20.06 -1.34 10.23
C LEU A 97 -21.49 -1.43 9.66
N ASN A 98 -21.71 -2.25 8.63
CA ASN A 98 -22.98 -2.39 7.90
C ASN A 98 -23.48 -1.10 7.21
N ILE A 99 -22.61 -0.08 7.07
CA ILE A 99 -22.92 1.20 6.42
C ILE A 99 -22.72 1.10 4.89
N GLY A 100 -21.65 0.40 4.47
CA GLY A 100 -21.22 0.33 3.07
C GLY A 100 -21.78 -0.84 2.26
N VAL A 101 -22.50 -1.77 2.88
CA VAL A 101 -22.84 -3.07 2.29
C VAL A 101 -23.70 -2.94 1.04
N ALA A 102 -24.74 -2.10 1.08
CA ALA A 102 -25.63 -1.87 -0.07
C ALA A 102 -24.92 -1.20 -1.25
N ALA A 103 -23.89 -0.40 -0.99
CA ALA A 103 -23.14 0.37 -1.98
C ALA A 103 -21.74 -0.21 -2.26
N GLN A 104 -21.48 -1.47 -1.90
CA GLN A 104 -20.12 -2.04 -1.94
C GLN A 104 -19.43 -1.94 -3.31
N LYS A 105 -20.19 -2.05 -4.41
CA LYS A 105 -19.66 -1.94 -5.78
C LYS A 105 -19.30 -0.51 -6.12
N GLN A 106 -20.18 0.44 -5.77
CA GLN A 106 -19.98 1.87 -5.96
C GLN A 106 -18.79 2.36 -5.15
N LEU A 107 -18.70 1.96 -3.86
CA LEU A 107 -17.56 2.27 -3.01
C LEU A 107 -16.24 1.74 -3.59
N PHE A 108 -16.24 0.53 -4.16
CA PHE A 108 -15.05 0.01 -4.84
C PHE A 108 -14.64 0.88 -6.03
N VAL A 109 -15.59 1.25 -6.91
CA VAL A 109 -15.31 2.13 -8.06
C VAL A 109 -14.79 3.49 -7.62
N VAL A 110 -15.40 4.10 -6.59
CA VAL A 110 -14.95 5.38 -6.02
C VAL A 110 -13.52 5.26 -5.50
N VAL A 111 -13.21 4.21 -4.74
CA VAL A 111 -11.85 3.97 -4.24
C VAL A 111 -10.84 3.87 -5.38
N ILE A 112 -11.14 3.09 -6.42
CA ILE A 112 -10.24 2.95 -7.58
C ILE A 112 -10.08 4.29 -8.32
N GLY A 113 -11.17 5.03 -8.53
CA GLY A 113 -11.14 6.35 -9.14
C GLY A 113 -10.27 7.34 -8.36
N LEU A 114 -10.40 7.36 -7.03
CA LEU A 114 -9.57 8.20 -6.15
C LEU A 114 -8.09 7.80 -6.18
N VAL A 115 -7.79 6.49 -6.13
CA VAL A 115 -6.41 6.00 -6.24
C VAL A 115 -5.76 6.44 -7.55
N ILE A 116 -6.48 6.32 -8.68
CA ILE A 116 -5.96 6.74 -9.99
C ILE A 116 -5.78 8.27 -10.03
N LEU A 117 -6.81 9.03 -9.65
CA LEU A 117 -6.78 10.49 -9.71
C LEU A 117 -5.67 11.08 -8.83
N LEU A 118 -5.63 10.69 -7.56
CA LEU A 118 -4.66 11.19 -6.60
C LEU A 118 -3.26 10.64 -6.88
N GLY A 119 -3.16 9.38 -7.31
CA GLY A 119 -1.88 8.76 -7.67
C GLY A 119 -1.24 9.42 -8.88
N LEU A 120 -2.00 9.69 -9.95
CA LEU A 120 -1.48 10.39 -11.14
C LEU A 120 -1.13 11.85 -10.83
N THR A 121 -2.01 12.56 -10.12
CA THR A 121 -1.75 13.95 -9.71
C THR A 121 -0.49 14.02 -8.85
N GLY A 122 -0.39 13.13 -7.86
CA GLY A 122 0.77 13.05 -6.98
C GLY A 122 2.04 12.65 -7.71
N ALA A 123 1.98 11.72 -8.66
CA ALA A 123 3.13 11.32 -9.47
C ALA A 123 3.66 12.48 -10.31
N VAL A 124 2.80 13.20 -11.04
CA VAL A 124 3.20 14.40 -11.78
C VAL A 124 3.87 15.39 -10.83
N ARG A 125 3.21 15.67 -9.71
CA ARG A 125 3.71 16.57 -8.69
C ARG A 125 5.06 16.14 -8.13
N ILE A 126 5.32 14.87 -7.86
CA ILE A 126 6.60 14.39 -7.32
C ILE A 126 7.78 14.64 -8.29
N PHE A 127 7.54 14.61 -9.61
CA PHE A 127 8.59 14.81 -10.60
C PHE A 127 8.77 16.27 -11.07
N THR A 128 7.87 17.19 -10.70
CA THR A 128 7.83 18.56 -11.27
C THR A 128 8.16 19.70 -10.31
N GLN A 129 8.39 19.42 -9.02
CA GLN A 129 8.72 20.41 -7.98
C GLN A 129 10.02 20.00 -7.29
#